data_AF-A0A183KDY1-F1
#
_entry.id   AF-A0A183KDY1-F1
#
_cell.length_a   1.000
_cell.length_b   1.000
_cell.length_c   1.000
_cell.angle_alpha   90.00
_cell.angle_beta   90.00
_cell.angle_gamma   90.00
#
_symmetry.space_group_name_H-M   'P 1'
#
loop_
_entity.id
_entity.type
_entity.pdbx_description
1 polymer ?
#
loop_
_entity_poly.entity_id
_entity_poly.type
_entity_poly.pdbx_seq_one_letter_code
_entity_poly.pdbx_strand_id
1 'polypeptide(L)'
;MEDNWKVIKEALTSTYQEVLGLKKHHHKEWISIETLNRIKERKNKKTAVNNSQTRAEKVQAQAEYMEANKQVKKSIRADKKKYVEELATTAEKAAREGNMK
;
A
#
# COMPACT_ATOMS: atom_id res chain seq x y z
N MET A 1 -41.89 0.89 -15.85
CA MET A 1 -41.72 0.86 -14.38
C MET A 1 -40.26 0.60 -13.99
N GLU A 2 -39.59 -0.35 -14.64
CA GLU A 2 -38.15 -0.62 -14.45
C GLU A 2 -37.25 0.56 -14.81
N ASP A 3 -37.60 1.33 -15.85
CA ASP A 3 -36.82 2.51 -16.26
C ASP A 3 -36.81 3.61 -15.20
N ASN A 4 -37.96 3.88 -14.57
CA ASN A 4 -38.04 4.83 -13.46
C ASN A 4 -37.19 4.39 -12.26
N TRP A 5 -37.22 3.08 -11.97
CA TRP A 5 -36.40 2.53 -10.89
C TRP A 5 -34.90 2.67 -11.19
N LYS A 6 -34.49 2.49 -12.44
CA LYS A 6 -33.12 2.68 -12.89
C LYS A 6 -32.66 4.13 -12.74
N VAL A 7 -33.49 5.09 -13.17
CA VAL A 7 -33.21 6.53 -13.04
C VAL A 7 -33.04 6.94 -11.57
N ILE A 8 -33.91 6.46 -10.67
CA ILE A 8 -33.81 6.75 -9.23
C ILE A 8 -32.50 6.18 -8.65
N LYS A 9 -32.13 4.96 -9.04
CA LYS A 9 -30.90 4.31 -8.59
C LYS A 9 -29.65 5.06 -9.07
N GLU A 10 -29.65 5.54 -10.31
CA GLU A 10 -28.57 6.34 -10.90
C GLU A 10 -28.47 7.71 -10.22
N ALA A 11 -29.59 8.40 -9.98
CA ALA A 11 -29.60 9.67 -9.28
C ALA A 11 -29.02 9.55 -7.87
N LEU A 12 -29.46 8.55 -7.10
CA LEU A 12 -28.93 8.29 -5.75
C LEU A 12 -27.44 7.94 -5.77
N THR A 13 -26.99 7.15 -6.76
CA THR A 13 -25.58 6.80 -6.92
C THR A 13 -24.73 8.02 -7.26
N SER A 14 -25.22 8.91 -8.14
CA SER A 14 -24.56 10.15 -8.50
C SER A 14 -24.46 11.12 -7.33
N THR A 15 -25.55 11.36 -6.58
CA THR A 15 -25.51 12.23 -5.39
C THR A 15 -24.59 11.67 -4.31
N TYR A 16 -24.58 10.35 -4.11
CA TYR A 16 -23.66 9.71 -3.18
C TYR A 16 -22.19 9.89 -3.60
N GLN A 17 -21.87 9.74 -4.88
CA GLN A 17 -20.52 9.96 -5.41
C GLN A 17 -20.10 11.42 -5.38
N GLU A 18 -21.03 12.36 -5.56
CA GLU A 18 -20.77 13.80 -5.51
C GLU A 18 -20.49 14.27 -4.07
N VAL A 19 -21.29 13.81 -3.10
CA VAL A 19 -21.17 14.23 -1.70
C VAL A 19 -20.00 13.56 -0.99
N LEU A 20 -19.80 12.26 -1.19
CA LEU A 20 -18.77 11.49 -0.48
C LEU A 20 -17.48 11.29 -1.28
N GLY A 21 -17.49 11.66 -2.57
CA GLY A 21 -16.44 11.32 -3.50
C GLY A 21 -16.44 9.83 -3.86
N LEU A 22 -16.05 9.50 -5.09
CA LEU A 22 -15.61 8.15 -5.39
C LEU A 22 -14.37 7.86 -4.54
N LYS A 23 -14.48 6.91 -3.60
CA LYS A 23 -13.32 6.37 -2.90
C LYS A 23 -12.44 5.72 -3.96
N LYS A 24 -11.48 6.49 -4.50
CA LYS A 24 -10.52 5.98 -5.46
C LYS A 24 -9.85 4.81 -4.77
N HIS A 25 -10.16 3.61 -5.22
CA HIS A 25 -9.35 2.45 -4.95
C HIS A 25 -8.04 2.70 -5.70
N HIS A 26 -7.23 3.62 -5.18
CA HIS A 26 -5.82 3.64 -5.46
C HIS A 26 -5.36 2.26 -5.05
N HIS A 27 -5.13 1.43 -6.05
CA HIS A 27 -4.43 0.18 -5.88
C HIS A 27 -3.18 0.46 -5.04
N LYS A 28 -2.71 -0.52 -4.27
CA LYS A 28 -1.54 -0.36 -3.38
C LYS A 28 -0.23 -0.26 -4.18
N GLU A 29 -0.21 0.55 -5.24
CA GLU A 29 0.95 0.83 -6.10
C GLU A 29 2.05 1.58 -5.36
N TRP A 30 1.77 2.10 -4.16
CA TRP A 30 2.77 2.75 -3.34
C TRP A 30 3.89 1.78 -2.88
N ILE A 31 3.64 0.47 -2.86
CA ILE A 31 4.66 -0.51 -2.45
C ILE A 31 5.64 -0.72 -3.60
N SER A 32 6.90 -0.39 -3.37
CA SER A 32 7.95 -0.53 -4.37
C SER A 32 8.31 -2.01 -4.64
N ILE A 33 8.84 -2.28 -5.83
CA ILE A 33 9.41 -3.58 -6.20
C ILE A 33 10.53 -3.98 -5.23
N GLU A 34 11.32 -3.02 -4.76
CA GLU A 34 12.36 -3.26 -3.75
C GLU A 34 11.77 -3.79 -2.44
N THR A 35 10.69 -3.18 -1.93
CA THR A 35 9.97 -3.68 -0.75
C THR A 35 9.42 -5.08 -0.97
N LEU A 36 8.89 -5.39 -2.15
CA LEU A 36 8.43 -6.74 -2.49
C LEU A 36 9.57 -7.77 -2.46
N ASN A 37 10.74 -7.42 -3.00
CA ASN A 37 11.94 -8.26 -2.95
C ASN A 37 12.38 -8.52 -1.50
N ARG A 38 12.42 -7.47 -0.66
CA ARG A 38 12.73 -7.60 0.78
C ARG A 38 11.73 -8.49 1.52
N ILE A 39 10.44 -8.44 1.16
CA ILE A 39 9.43 -9.34 1.72
C ILE A 39 9.70 -10.80 1.34
N LYS A 40 10.08 -11.06 0.08
CA LYS A 40 10.47 -12.39 -0.39
C LYS A 40 11.69 -12.91 0.37
N GLU A 41 12.72 -12.08 0.52
CA GLU A 41 13.92 -12.41 1.27
C GLU A 41 13.63 -12.72 2.74
N ARG A 42 12.79 -11.90 3.40
CA ARG A 42 12.33 -12.15 4.77
C ARG A 42 11.62 -13.50 4.89
N LYS A 43 10.79 -13.89 3.89
CA LYS A 43 10.12 -15.19 3.88
C LYS A 43 11.14 -16.33 3.79
N ASN A 44 12.16 -16.22 2.95
CA ASN A 44 13.22 -17.22 2.85
C ASN A 44 13.98 -17.38 4.18
N LYS A 45 14.32 -16.27 4.85
CA LYS A 45 14.95 -16.30 6.19
C LYS A 45 14.03 -16.93 7.24
N LYS A 46 12.72 -16.73 7.14
CA LYS A 46 11.75 -17.39 8.02
C LYS A 46 11.74 -18.91 7.80
N THR A 47 11.85 -19.37 6.56
CA THR A 47 12.00 -20.79 6.23
C THR A 47 13.28 -21.36 6.81
N ALA A 48 14.41 -20.65 6.73
CA ALA A 48 15.66 -21.07 7.35
C ALA A 48 15.54 -21.26 8.88
N VAL A 49 14.83 -20.37 9.58
CA VAL A 49 14.52 -20.52 11.02
C VAL A 49 13.68 -21.76 11.31
N ASN A 50 12.72 -22.10 10.44
CA ASN A 50 11.85 -23.25 10.65
C ASN A 50 12.59 -24.58 10.39
N ASN A 51 13.57 -24.57 9.48
CA ASN A 51 14.32 -25.76 9.06
C ASN A 51 15.59 -25.99 9.88
N SER A 52 15.95 -25.09 10.80
CA SER A 52 17.16 -25.20 11.63
C SER A 52 17.16 -26.50 12.44
N GLN A 53 18.25 -27.26 12.39
CA GLN A 53 18.35 -28.55 13.08
C GLN A 53 18.98 -28.40 14.46
N THR A 54 19.96 -27.50 14.60
CA THR A 54 20.65 -27.25 15.87
C THR A 54 20.19 -25.95 16.52
N ARG A 55 20.38 -25.84 17.84
CA ARG A 55 20.04 -24.62 18.60
C ARG A 55 20.86 -23.41 18.12
N ALA A 56 22.12 -23.62 17.77
CA ALA A 56 23.01 -22.57 17.31
C ALA A 56 22.55 -21.99 15.96
N GLU A 57 22.26 -22.86 14.98
CA GLU A 57 21.70 -22.46 13.68
C GLU A 57 20.39 -21.67 13.85
N LYS A 58 19.51 -22.13 14.75
CA LYS A 58 18.25 -21.46 15.01
C LYS A 58 18.45 -20.04 15.53
N VAL A 59 19.39 -19.84 16.45
CA VAL A 59 19.71 -18.50 16.99
C VAL A 59 20.24 -17.59 15.89
N GLN A 60 21.16 -18.07 15.05
CA GLN A 60 21.70 -17.29 13.95
C GLN A 60 20.62 -16.93 12.91
N ALA A 61 19.86 -17.92 12.43
CA ALA A 61 18.79 -17.68 11.46
C ALA A 61 17.70 -16.74 12.03
N GLN A 62 17.44 -16.81 13.34
CA GLN A 62 16.47 -15.94 13.99
C GLN A 62 16.97 -14.49 14.05
N ALA A 63 18.27 -14.27 14.27
CA ALA A 63 18.89 -12.95 14.22
C ALA A 63 18.77 -12.35 12.80
N GLU A 64 19.07 -13.13 11.76
CA GLU A 64 18.95 -12.71 10.36
C GLU A 64 17.50 -12.39 9.98
N TYR A 65 16.54 -13.23 10.38
CA TYR A 65 15.12 -12.97 10.18
C TYR A 65 14.67 -11.67 10.87
N MET A 66 15.13 -11.43 12.10
CA MET A 66 14.80 -10.22 12.85
C MET A 66 15.27 -8.97 12.11
N GLU A 67 16.50 -8.98 11.60
CA GLU A 67 17.06 -7.86 10.84
C GLU A 67 16.30 -7.62 9.53
N ALA A 68 16.06 -8.68 8.75
CA ALA A 68 15.26 -8.58 7.53
C ALA A 68 13.83 -8.07 7.79
N ASN A 69 13.20 -8.48 8.91
CA ASN A 69 11.87 -8.00 9.29
C ASN A 69 11.88 -6.52 9.69
N LYS A 70 12.94 -6.02 10.35
CA LYS A 70 13.12 -4.59 10.63
C LYS A 70 13.24 -3.81 9.32
N GLN A 71 14.04 -4.30 8.38
CA GLN A 71 14.26 -3.65 7.09
C GLN A 71 12.98 -3.57 6.25
N VAL A 72 12.19 -4.64 6.17
CA VAL A 72 10.86 -4.62 5.51
C VAL A 72 9.94 -3.57 6.14
N LYS A 73 9.89 -3.49 7.48
CA LYS A 73 9.08 -2.46 8.16
C LYS A 73 9.55 -1.03 7.83
N LYS A 74 10.86 -0.81 7.73
CA LYS A 74 11.43 0.49 7.34
C LYS A 74 11.08 0.84 5.90
N SER A 75 11.24 -0.09 4.95
CA SER A 75 10.96 0.17 3.53
C SER A 75 9.46 0.45 3.29
N ILE A 76 8.57 -0.31 3.92
CA ILE A 76 7.11 -0.05 3.91
C ILE A 76 6.78 1.35 4.45
N ARG A 77 7.49 1.83 5.47
CA ARG A 77 7.26 3.21 5.96
C ARG A 77 7.77 4.26 4.98
N ALA A 78 8.92 4.03 4.37
CA ALA A 78 9.53 4.94 3.40
C ALA A 78 8.67 5.04 2.13
N ASP A 79 8.27 3.91 1.55
CA ASP A 79 7.39 3.82 0.40
C ASP A 79 6.07 4.59 0.63
N LYS A 80 5.46 4.43 1.82
CA LYS A 80 4.24 5.16 2.18
C LYS A 80 4.47 6.66 2.28
N LYS A 81 5.58 7.08 2.90
CA LYS A 81 5.93 8.50 3.03
C LYS A 81 6.13 9.14 1.66
N LYS A 82 6.88 8.47 0.78
CA LYS A 82 7.13 8.93 -0.59
C LYS A 82 5.82 9.11 -1.37
N TYR A 83 4.92 8.13 -1.29
CA TYR A 83 3.62 8.22 -1.95
C TYR A 83 2.77 9.41 -1.45
N VAL A 84 2.77 9.67 -0.14
CA VAL A 84 2.05 10.84 0.42
C VAL A 84 2.67 12.15 -0.05
N GLU A 85 4.00 12.23 -0.12
CA GLU A 85 4.71 13.41 -0.64
C GLU A 85 4.44 13.66 -2.14
N GLU A 86 4.40 12.60 -2.95
CA GLU A 86 4.02 12.68 -4.37
C GLU A 86 2.58 13.18 -4.56
N LEU A 87 1.65 12.72 -3.72
CA LEU A 87 0.27 13.22 -3.74
C LEU A 87 0.18 14.69 -3.34
N ALA A 88 0.89 15.09 -2.28
CA ALA A 88 0.90 16.47 -1.81
C ALA A 88 1.49 17.43 -2.87
N THR A 89 2.61 17.05 -3.48
CA THR A 89 3.24 17.85 -4.55
C THR A 89 2.37 17.94 -5.80
N THR A 90 1.64 16.88 -6.15
CA THR A 90 0.66 16.91 -7.25
C THR A 90 -0.51 17.85 -6.95
N ALA A 91 -1.04 17.80 -5.73
CA ALA A 91 -2.12 18.69 -5.30
C ALA A 91 -1.67 20.17 -5.28
N GLU A 92 -0.45 20.44 -4.81
CA GLU A 92 0.13 21.79 -4.79
C GLU A 92 0.31 22.35 -6.22
N LYS A 93 0.82 21.53 -7.15
CA LYS A 93 0.93 21.91 -8.57
C LYS A 93 -0.43 22.24 -9.18
N ALA A 94 -1.44 21.41 -8.95
CA ALA A 94 -2.79 21.65 -9.46
C ALA A 94 -3.40 22.97 -8.93
N ALA A 95 -3.18 23.27 -7.64
CA ALA A 95 -3.62 24.53 -7.03
C ALA A 95 -2.91 25.75 -7.64
N ARG A 96 -1.59 25.66 -7.89
CA ARG A 96 -0.80 26.74 -8.52
C ARG A 96 -1.17 26.99 -9.98
N GLU A 97 -1.48 25.94 -10.74
CA GLU A 97 -1.85 26.03 -12.16
C GLU A 97 -3.28 26.56 -12.37
N GLY A 98 -4.02 26.89 -11.29
CA GLY A 98 -5.40 27.36 -11.38
C GLY A 98 -6.34 26.30 -11.97
N ASN A 99 -5.96 25.03 -11.94
CA ASN A 99 -6.77 23.88 -12.36
C ASN A 99 -7.83 23.60 -11.28
N MET A 100 -8.68 24.60 -11.02
CA MET A 100 -9.90 24.51 -10.22
C MET A 100 -10.98 23.91 -11.11
N LYS A 101 -10.97 22.58 -11.26
CA LYS A 101 -12.22 21.87 -11.56
C LYS A 101 -12.92 21.56 -10.25
#